data_AF-A0A7W5U0X9-F1
#
_entry.id   AF-A0A7W5U0X9-F1
#
_cell.length_a   1.000
_cell.length_b   1.000
_cell.length_c   1.000
_cell.angle_alpha   90.00
_cell.angle_beta   90.00
_cell.angle_gamma   90.00
#
_symmetry.space_group_name_H-M   'P 1'
#
loop_
_entity.id
_entity.type
_entity.pdbx_description
1 polymer ?
#
loop_
_entity_poly.entity_id
_entity_poly.type
_entity_poly.pdbx_seq_one_letter_code
_entity_poly.pdbx_strand_id
1 'polypeptide(L)'
;MLHQKASSEGQNFNASTGLKIILKGELDTRQILRDARSAANVTGTVGWARRRSDGTVEVVAFRPHGLQDFIQSIESWTHEAEDVRADFAESLEAEGTSNFRIRREEFLLENEDDVAYYDSLGIDTTSRQFPALHSSGLLQDAPMAEVQRSKQYWRELWGRDVDPSFHVAFSNVTQSWDRRVVPQAEYRTIWRALNPGANLIAAYSDKVLFSRLVPNERQPRMPLVCIDGRFYDADANWILDDTEVLKILSRVGRGIIKPTSLDNGRGVELLEYAGEDKIGVGSRKLTLRGLKRRYRQNFMVQEIVPQHPTLAAPHPDSLNTLRVVTLRWNGDVHHLLTFARFGVDGRINDNAGTGGLCVGVQADGSFNTYAINEHGKLFESHPDSSVSFKSMPSVPGYGDVVEFARRLHHDVPYFDLLSWDVAIDHDGLPVLIECNFRGAVWLYQLATGQPLFGDFTEELLSAVRRSTER
;
A
#
# COMPACT_ATOMS: atom_id res chain seq x y z
N MET A 1 -15.97 45.94 33.30
CA MET A 1 -16.40 46.31 31.94
C MET A 1 -15.45 45.60 30.98
N LEU A 2 -15.81 44.68 30.11
CA LEU A 2 -17.07 44.03 29.76
C LEU A 2 -16.65 42.63 29.29
N HIS A 3 -17.19 41.58 29.92
CA HIS A 3 -17.20 40.25 29.34
C HIS A 3 -18.11 40.27 28.11
N GLN A 4 -17.63 39.75 26.98
CA GLN A 4 -18.52 39.15 25.98
C GLN A 4 -17.96 37.79 25.61
N LYS A 5 -18.48 36.77 26.30
CA LYS A 5 -18.65 35.43 25.75
C LYS A 5 -19.42 35.60 24.44
N ALA A 6 -18.85 35.17 23.32
CA ALA A 6 -19.65 34.85 22.15
C ALA A 6 -20.44 33.58 22.52
N SER A 7 -21.74 33.77 22.70
CA SER A 7 -22.73 32.73 22.89
C SER A 7 -22.73 31.80 21.69
N SER A 8 -22.66 30.51 21.95
CA SER A 8 -23.22 29.46 21.10
C SER A 8 -24.74 29.63 21.06
N GLU A 9 -25.22 30.62 20.32
CA GLU A 9 -26.59 30.59 19.81
C GLU A 9 -26.59 29.63 18.64
N GLY A 10 -27.29 28.50 18.78
CA GLY A 10 -27.42 27.50 17.74
C GLY A 10 -27.92 28.14 16.45
N GLN A 11 -27.00 28.34 15.50
CA GLN A 11 -27.37 28.66 14.13
C GLN A 11 -28.05 27.41 13.56
N ASN A 12 -29.38 27.45 13.51
CA ASN A 12 -30.16 26.45 12.78
C ASN A 12 -29.92 26.67 11.28
N PHE A 13 -28.87 26.03 10.75
CA PHE A 13 -28.63 25.97 9.31
C PHE A 13 -29.76 25.20 8.64
N ASN A 14 -30.36 25.80 7.61
CA ASN A 14 -31.48 25.21 6.91
C ASN A 14 -30.99 24.03 6.04
N ALA A 15 -31.56 22.84 6.23
CA ALA A 15 -31.19 21.62 5.50
C ALA A 15 -31.37 21.75 3.96
N SER A 16 -32.06 22.78 3.47
CA SER A 16 -32.20 23.05 2.03
C SER A 16 -30.97 23.71 1.39
N THR A 17 -30.09 24.34 2.17
CA THR A 17 -28.89 25.07 1.73
C THR A 17 -27.64 24.43 2.34
N GLY A 18 -26.65 24.05 1.52
CA GLY A 18 -25.46 23.40 2.06
C GLY A 18 -24.57 24.33 2.88
N LEU A 19 -23.62 23.72 3.59
CA LEU A 19 -22.70 24.32 4.52
C LEU A 19 -21.28 24.29 3.95
N LYS A 20 -20.58 25.40 4.06
CA LYS A 20 -19.15 25.53 3.79
C LYS A 20 -18.41 25.77 5.09
N ILE A 21 -17.35 25.00 5.30
CA ILE A 21 -16.51 25.03 6.49
C ILE A 21 -15.09 25.27 6.03
N ILE A 22 -14.46 26.33 6.52
CA ILE A 22 -13.03 26.59 6.31
C ILE A 22 -12.30 26.21 7.59
N LEU A 23 -11.49 25.17 7.51
CA LEU A 23 -10.66 24.67 8.59
C LEU A 23 -9.24 25.23 8.45
N LYS A 24 -8.77 25.94 9.47
CA LYS A 24 -7.46 26.61 9.50
C LYS A 24 -6.74 26.30 10.80
N GLY A 25 -5.51 25.79 10.71
CA GLY A 25 -4.70 25.52 11.90
C GLY A 25 -3.24 25.24 11.62
N GLU A 26 -2.46 24.99 12.69
CA GLU A 26 -1.04 24.61 12.58
C GLU A 26 -0.84 23.13 12.22
N LEU A 27 -1.90 22.32 12.29
CA LEU A 27 -1.90 20.92 11.86
C LEU A 27 -1.72 20.80 10.33
N ASP A 28 -1.09 19.70 9.89
CA ASP A 28 -0.99 19.37 8.46
C ASP A 28 -2.39 19.31 7.85
N THR A 29 -2.61 20.07 6.76
CA THR A 29 -3.84 20.03 5.96
C THR A 29 -4.32 18.62 5.58
N ARG A 30 -3.41 17.64 5.48
CA ARG A 30 -3.79 16.23 5.26
C ARG A 30 -4.44 15.58 6.48
N GLN A 31 -3.97 15.93 7.67
CA GLN A 31 -4.54 15.49 8.94
C GLN A 31 -5.94 16.06 9.11
N ILE A 32 -6.08 17.38 8.90
CA ILE A 32 -7.36 18.09 8.95
C ILE A 32 -8.39 17.46 7.99
N LEU A 33 -7.99 17.20 6.74
CA LEU A 33 -8.89 16.63 5.73
C LEU A 33 -9.32 15.20 6.07
N ARG A 34 -8.42 14.39 6.64
CA ARG A 34 -8.75 13.03 7.12
C ARG A 34 -9.78 13.07 8.25
N ASP A 35 -9.60 13.97 9.21
CA ASP A 35 -10.46 14.06 10.38
C ASP A 35 -11.84 14.61 10.00
N ALA A 36 -11.89 15.61 9.11
CA ALA A 36 -13.14 16.10 8.52
C ALA A 36 -13.91 15.00 7.78
N ARG A 37 -13.21 14.13 7.05
CA ARG A 37 -13.82 12.96 6.40
C ARG A 37 -14.34 11.93 7.40
N SER A 38 -13.57 11.66 8.45
CA SER A 38 -14.01 10.76 9.51
C SER A 38 -15.30 11.27 10.17
N ALA A 39 -15.36 12.57 10.48
CA ALA A 39 -16.56 13.19 11.02
C ALA A 39 -17.73 13.07 10.05
N ALA A 40 -17.51 13.35 8.75
CA ALA A 40 -18.57 13.26 7.74
C ALA A 40 -19.12 11.84 7.59
N ASN A 41 -18.24 10.83 7.70
CA ASN A 41 -18.63 9.43 7.65
C ASN A 41 -19.45 9.01 8.89
N VAL A 42 -19.04 9.44 10.09
CA VAL A 42 -19.74 9.16 11.35
C VAL A 42 -21.15 9.75 11.35
N THR A 43 -21.33 10.91 10.72
CA THR A 43 -22.58 11.67 10.77
C THR A 43 -23.45 11.50 9.52
N GLY A 44 -23.00 10.75 8.51
CA GLY A 44 -23.75 10.57 7.26
C GLY A 44 -23.82 11.83 6.40
N THR A 45 -22.81 12.70 6.49
CA THR A 45 -22.79 14.00 5.80
C THR A 45 -22.16 13.88 4.40
N VAL A 46 -22.94 14.26 3.37
CA VAL A 46 -22.53 14.28 1.96
C VAL A 46 -21.85 15.61 1.63
N GLY A 47 -20.75 15.55 0.86
CA GLY A 47 -19.97 16.74 0.53
C GLY A 47 -18.64 16.50 -0.19
N TRP A 48 -17.84 17.54 -0.34
CA TRP A 48 -16.46 17.47 -0.82
C TRP A 48 -15.52 18.32 0.03
N ALA A 49 -14.24 17.98 0.04
CA ALA A 49 -13.20 18.74 0.70
C ALA A 49 -12.00 19.00 -0.23
N ARG A 50 -11.32 20.13 -0.06
CA ARG A 50 -10.10 20.46 -0.81
C ARG A 50 -9.08 21.22 0.01
N ARG A 51 -7.81 21.05 -0.35
CA ARG A 51 -6.72 21.87 0.17
C ARG A 51 -6.57 23.14 -0.66
N ARG A 52 -6.48 24.27 0.02
CA ARG A 52 -6.31 25.59 -0.60
C ARG A 52 -4.83 25.99 -0.60
N SER A 53 -4.47 26.88 -1.53
CA SER A 53 -3.10 27.38 -1.66
C SER A 53 -2.64 28.23 -0.47
N ASP A 54 -3.58 28.70 0.35
CA ASP A 54 -3.36 29.49 1.56
C ASP A 54 -3.09 28.62 2.82
N GLY A 55 -3.00 27.29 2.66
CA GLY A 55 -2.75 26.36 3.76
C GLY A 55 -3.98 25.97 4.57
N THR A 56 -5.19 26.28 4.09
CA THR A 56 -6.45 25.87 4.73
C THR A 56 -7.10 24.67 4.03
N VAL A 57 -8.04 24.02 4.73
CA VAL A 57 -8.92 23.00 4.15
C VAL A 57 -10.32 23.56 4.06
N GLU A 58 -10.93 23.43 2.89
CA GLU A 58 -12.31 23.82 2.64
C GLU A 58 -13.15 22.56 2.50
N VAL A 59 -14.23 22.49 3.27
CA VAL A 59 -15.19 21.39 3.30
C VAL A 59 -16.54 21.98 2.91
N VAL A 60 -17.19 21.44 1.88
CA VAL A 60 -18.55 21.82 1.48
C VAL A 60 -19.44 20.61 1.65
N ALA A 61 -20.33 20.65 2.64
CA ALA A 61 -21.33 19.66 2.95
C ALA A 61 -22.69 20.12 2.42
N PHE A 62 -23.51 19.28 1.79
CA PHE A 62 -24.71 19.81 1.11
C PHE A 62 -26.03 19.05 1.21
N ARG A 63 -26.16 17.84 1.78
CA ARG A 63 -27.48 17.16 2.02
C ARG A 63 -27.39 15.81 2.78
N PRO A 64 -28.47 15.29 3.41
CA PRO A 64 -28.57 15.49 4.87
C PRO A 64 -29.13 14.32 5.72
N HIS A 65 -28.24 13.59 6.40
CA HIS A 65 -28.47 13.21 7.81
C HIS A 65 -27.25 13.67 8.64
N GLY A 66 -27.50 13.99 9.92
CA GLY A 66 -26.45 14.38 10.86
C GLY A 66 -25.65 15.64 10.53
N LEU A 67 -26.11 16.57 9.68
CA LEU A 67 -25.38 17.83 9.43
C LEU A 67 -25.15 18.63 10.72
N GLN A 68 -26.14 18.65 11.62
CA GLN A 68 -25.95 19.25 12.95
C GLN A 68 -24.96 18.44 13.80
N ASP A 69 -25.02 17.12 13.76
CA ASP A 69 -24.06 16.25 14.45
C ASP A 69 -22.65 16.38 13.87
N PHE A 70 -22.52 16.68 12.57
CA PHE A 70 -21.28 16.95 11.86
C PHE A 70 -20.68 18.27 12.29
N ILE A 71 -21.51 19.33 12.34
CA ILE A 71 -21.11 20.61 12.90
C ILE A 71 -20.61 20.39 14.33
N GLN A 72 -21.37 19.70 15.18
CA GLN A 72 -20.98 19.41 16.56
C GLN A 72 -19.69 18.58 16.64
N SER A 73 -19.51 17.59 15.77
CA SER A 73 -18.31 16.76 15.72
C SER A 73 -17.08 17.56 15.30
N ILE A 74 -17.22 18.46 14.32
CA ILE A 74 -16.14 19.34 13.87
C ILE A 74 -15.84 20.38 14.96
N GLU A 75 -16.85 20.98 15.57
CA GLU A 75 -16.70 21.94 16.67
C GLU A 75 -15.99 21.29 17.86
N SER A 76 -16.43 20.10 18.30
CA SER A 76 -15.79 19.33 19.37
C SER A 76 -14.34 19.01 19.05
N TRP A 77 -14.06 18.53 17.83
CA TRP A 77 -12.71 18.23 17.39
C TRP A 77 -11.81 19.47 17.37
N THR A 78 -12.29 20.60 16.85
CA THR A 78 -11.52 21.86 16.87
C THR A 78 -11.33 22.43 18.28
N HIS A 79 -12.22 22.10 19.22
CA HIS A 79 -12.04 22.48 20.62
C HIS A 79 -10.93 21.68 21.30
N GLU A 80 -10.79 20.40 20.98
CA GLU A 80 -9.72 19.52 21.48
C GLU A 80 -8.38 19.78 20.78
N ALA A 81 -8.41 20.08 19.49
CA ALA A 81 -7.24 20.50 18.72
C ALA A 81 -7.02 22.00 18.91
N GLU A 82 -6.38 22.40 20.02
CA GLU A 82 -6.15 23.81 20.45
C GLU A 82 -5.67 24.76 19.31
N ASP A 83 -5.05 24.21 18.26
CA ASP A 83 -4.46 24.95 17.13
C ASP A 83 -5.29 24.91 15.82
N VAL A 84 -6.53 24.42 15.82
CA VAL A 84 -7.42 24.41 14.64
C VAL A 84 -8.68 25.23 14.89
N ARG A 85 -9.07 26.06 13.91
CA ARG A 85 -10.30 26.85 13.90
C ARG A 85 -11.17 26.47 12.71
N ALA A 86 -12.48 26.42 12.94
CA ALA A 86 -13.49 26.20 11.91
C ALA A 86 -14.30 27.49 11.71
N ASP A 87 -14.32 27.99 10.49
CA ASP A 87 -15.21 29.09 10.07
C ASP A 87 -16.35 28.53 9.23
N PHE A 88 -17.58 28.66 9.73
CA PHE A 88 -18.79 28.14 9.11
C PHE A 88 -19.51 29.23 8.31
N ALA A 89 -19.95 28.90 7.10
CA ALA A 89 -20.73 29.78 6.25
C ALA A 89 -21.76 28.97 5.44
N GLU A 90 -22.94 29.55 5.19
CA GLU A 90 -23.88 28.99 4.21
C GLU A 90 -23.26 29.04 2.80
N SER A 91 -23.53 28.03 1.98
CA SER A 91 -22.99 27.95 0.63
C SER A 91 -24.02 27.47 -0.38
N LEU A 92 -24.11 28.21 -1.49
CA LEU A 92 -24.85 27.82 -2.70
C LEU A 92 -24.01 26.92 -3.61
N GLU A 93 -22.70 26.77 -3.37
CA GLU A 93 -21.85 25.79 -4.10
C GLU A 93 -22.33 24.34 -3.86
N ALA A 94 -23.16 24.15 -2.84
CA ALA A 94 -23.93 22.98 -2.49
C ALA A 94 -24.97 22.54 -3.54
N GLU A 95 -25.41 23.42 -4.44
CA GLU A 95 -26.50 23.14 -5.40
C GLU A 95 -26.04 22.45 -6.69
N GLY A 96 -24.80 21.98 -6.79
CA GLY A 96 -24.37 21.07 -7.86
C GLY A 96 -24.37 21.65 -9.28
N THR A 97 -24.37 22.98 -9.47
CA THR A 97 -24.51 23.61 -10.80
C THR A 97 -23.20 24.03 -11.48
N SER A 98 -22.03 23.56 -11.04
CA SER A 98 -20.78 24.02 -11.63
C SER A 98 -19.82 22.90 -12.03
N ASN A 99 -19.56 22.84 -13.33
CA ASN A 99 -18.49 22.06 -13.96
C ASN A 99 -17.12 22.56 -13.45
N PHE A 100 -16.69 22.11 -12.27
CA PHE A 100 -15.37 22.41 -11.74
C PHE A 100 -14.39 21.26 -11.98
N ARG A 101 -13.10 21.64 -12.15
CA ARG A 101 -12.01 20.73 -12.51
C ARG A 101 -11.72 19.76 -11.35
N ILE A 102 -12.19 18.53 -11.54
CA ILE A 102 -12.06 17.27 -10.75
C ILE A 102 -10.65 16.94 -10.16
N ARG A 103 -9.59 17.73 -10.40
CA ARG A 103 -8.21 17.36 -10.06
C ARG A 103 -7.75 17.59 -8.61
N ARG A 104 -8.54 18.19 -7.71
CA ARG A 104 -8.09 18.57 -6.34
C ARG A 104 -9.10 18.39 -5.20
N GLU A 105 -10.24 17.75 -5.46
CA GLU A 105 -11.35 17.60 -4.49
C GLU A 105 -11.45 16.13 -4.03
N GLU A 106 -11.70 15.91 -2.74
CA GLU A 106 -11.96 14.60 -2.12
C GLU A 106 -13.43 14.55 -1.65
N PHE A 107 -14.20 13.55 -2.10
CA PHE A 107 -15.62 13.39 -1.71
C PHE A 107 -15.75 12.77 -0.31
N LEU A 108 -16.70 13.28 0.48
CA LEU A 108 -16.95 12.90 1.87
C LEU A 108 -17.87 11.66 1.92
N LEU A 109 -19.07 11.76 1.35
CA LEU A 109 -20.03 10.69 0.97
C LEU A 109 -20.90 11.24 -0.18
N GLU A 110 -21.45 10.41 -1.08
CA GLU A 110 -22.12 10.87 -2.32
C GLU A 110 -23.67 10.72 -2.33
N ASN A 111 -24.27 9.84 -1.52
CA ASN A 111 -25.72 9.57 -1.51
C ASN A 111 -26.21 9.04 -0.13
N GLU A 112 -27.40 9.45 0.33
CA GLU A 112 -28.04 8.94 1.57
C GLU A 112 -28.43 7.46 1.47
N ASP A 113 -28.88 7.02 0.29
CA ASP A 113 -29.25 5.63 0.06
C ASP A 113 -28.03 4.71 0.24
N ASP A 114 -26.83 5.19 -0.11
CA ASP A 114 -25.58 4.45 0.07
C ASP A 114 -25.25 4.28 1.56
N VAL A 115 -25.49 5.31 2.39
CA VAL A 115 -25.25 5.24 3.84
C VAL A 115 -26.18 4.20 4.48
N ALA A 116 -27.49 4.30 4.21
CA ALA A 116 -28.46 3.34 4.73
C ALA A 116 -28.15 1.90 4.26
N TYR A 117 -27.71 1.75 3.01
CA TYR A 117 -27.26 0.49 2.46
C TYR A 117 -26.02 -0.07 3.19
N TYR A 118 -24.96 0.73 3.35
CA TYR A 118 -23.74 0.29 4.06
C TYR A 118 -23.99 -0.02 5.53
N ASP A 119 -24.81 0.80 6.22
CA ASP A 119 -25.23 0.55 7.60
C ASP A 119 -26.02 -0.75 7.72
N SER A 120 -26.92 -1.04 6.77
CA SER A 120 -27.68 -2.29 6.77
C SER A 120 -26.79 -3.54 6.66
N LEU A 121 -25.65 -3.42 5.99
CA LEU A 121 -24.63 -4.47 5.86
C LEU A 121 -23.68 -4.51 7.08
N GLY A 122 -23.61 -3.41 7.83
CA GLY A 122 -22.63 -3.19 8.89
C GLY A 122 -21.22 -2.95 8.35
N ILE A 123 -21.11 -2.24 7.23
CA ILE A 123 -19.84 -1.83 6.62
C ILE A 123 -19.28 -0.62 7.38
N ASP A 124 -18.00 -0.67 7.74
CA ASP A 124 -17.30 0.46 8.36
C ASP A 124 -16.87 1.48 7.30
N THR A 125 -17.69 2.50 7.11
CA THR A 125 -17.43 3.61 6.17
C THR A 125 -16.24 4.49 6.60
N THR A 126 -15.78 4.40 7.85
CA THR A 126 -14.60 5.12 8.36
C THR A 126 -13.28 4.40 8.11
N SER A 127 -13.34 3.14 7.65
CA SER A 127 -12.16 2.32 7.42
C SER A 127 -11.26 2.93 6.33
N ARG A 128 -9.94 2.69 6.45
CA ARG A 128 -8.94 3.24 5.50
C ARG A 128 -9.18 2.77 4.05
N GLN A 129 -9.78 1.60 3.86
CA GLN A 129 -9.99 0.97 2.56
C GLN A 129 -11.30 1.42 1.91
N PHE A 130 -12.31 1.80 2.71
CA PHE A 130 -13.63 2.16 2.23
C PHE A 130 -13.61 3.14 1.04
N PRO A 131 -12.85 4.26 1.05
CA PRO A 131 -12.80 5.19 -0.07
C PRO A 131 -12.45 4.55 -1.43
N ALA A 132 -11.46 3.65 -1.44
CA ALA A 132 -10.99 3.00 -2.65
C ALA A 132 -12.02 1.98 -3.15
N LEU A 133 -12.58 1.17 -2.23
CA LEU A 133 -13.58 0.15 -2.57
C LEU A 133 -14.91 0.79 -3.02
N HIS A 134 -15.31 1.88 -2.39
CA HIS A 134 -16.50 2.65 -2.75
C HIS A 134 -16.37 3.27 -4.16
N SER A 135 -15.33 4.06 -4.38
CA SER A 135 -15.14 4.78 -5.65
C SER A 135 -14.86 3.87 -6.85
N SER A 136 -14.47 2.62 -6.62
CA SER A 136 -14.33 1.59 -7.65
C SER A 136 -15.62 0.80 -7.91
N GLY A 137 -16.72 1.10 -7.21
CA GLY A 137 -18.00 0.41 -7.33
C GLY A 137 -18.02 -0.98 -6.72
N LEU A 138 -16.99 -1.37 -5.97
CA LEU A 138 -16.81 -2.73 -5.47
C LEU A 138 -17.70 -3.07 -4.26
N LEU A 139 -18.43 -2.11 -3.69
CA LEU A 139 -19.27 -2.35 -2.50
C LEU A 139 -20.76 -2.51 -2.80
N GLN A 140 -21.16 -2.50 -4.07
CA GLN A 140 -22.57 -2.55 -4.49
C GLN A 140 -23.11 -4.00 -4.55
N ASP A 141 -24.45 -4.13 -4.60
CA ASP A 141 -25.19 -5.37 -4.83
C ASP A 141 -24.84 -6.56 -3.93
N ALA A 142 -24.46 -6.28 -2.67
CA ALA A 142 -24.06 -7.30 -1.71
C ALA A 142 -25.23 -8.21 -1.31
N PRO A 143 -25.12 -9.55 -1.46
CA PRO A 143 -26.14 -10.46 -0.98
C PRO A 143 -26.12 -10.52 0.55
N MET A 144 -27.13 -9.90 1.19
CA MET A 144 -27.24 -9.80 2.66
C MET A 144 -27.10 -11.14 3.38
N ALA A 145 -27.62 -12.23 2.81
CA ALA A 145 -27.50 -13.57 3.40
C ALA A 145 -26.04 -14.04 3.51
N GLU A 146 -25.21 -13.76 2.49
CA GLU A 146 -23.79 -14.14 2.51
C GLU A 146 -22.98 -13.25 3.44
N VAL A 147 -23.32 -11.95 3.50
CA VAL A 147 -22.74 -11.00 4.48
C VAL A 147 -22.93 -11.51 5.90
N GLN A 148 -24.16 -11.90 6.27
CA GLN A 148 -24.45 -12.43 7.60
C GLN A 148 -23.72 -13.75 7.88
N ARG A 149 -23.61 -14.65 6.88
CA ARG A 149 -22.84 -15.89 7.03
C ARG A 149 -21.34 -15.63 7.24
N SER A 150 -20.75 -14.66 6.54
CA SER A 150 -19.35 -14.27 6.77
C SER A 150 -19.14 -13.69 8.16
N LYS A 151 -20.03 -12.80 8.61
CA LYS A 151 -19.97 -12.25 9.98
C LYS A 151 -20.08 -13.36 11.03
N GLN A 152 -21.01 -14.31 10.85
CA GLN A 152 -21.15 -15.46 11.74
C GLN A 152 -19.89 -16.33 11.75
N TYR A 153 -19.38 -16.70 10.58
CA TYR A 153 -18.16 -17.52 10.43
C TYR A 153 -16.97 -16.89 11.17
N TRP A 154 -16.75 -15.58 11.00
CA TRP A 154 -15.69 -14.88 11.72
C TRP A 154 -15.99 -14.75 13.21
N ARG A 155 -17.22 -14.47 13.63
CA ARG A 155 -17.58 -14.41 15.06
C ARG A 155 -17.29 -15.73 15.77
N GLU A 156 -17.59 -16.87 15.15
CA GLU A 156 -17.37 -18.20 15.74
C GLU A 156 -15.88 -18.50 15.90
N LEU A 157 -15.07 -18.26 14.86
CA LEU A 157 -13.63 -18.57 14.86
C LEU A 157 -12.79 -17.52 15.60
N TRP A 158 -13.04 -16.24 15.31
CA TRP A 158 -12.26 -15.09 15.74
C TRP A 158 -12.80 -14.45 17.04
N GLY A 159 -14.05 -14.72 17.40
CA GLY A 159 -14.67 -14.21 18.64
C GLY A 159 -15.31 -12.83 18.53
N ARG A 160 -15.24 -12.18 17.36
CA ARG A 160 -15.87 -10.87 17.11
C ARG A 160 -16.33 -10.74 15.65
N ASP A 161 -17.25 -9.81 15.43
CA ASP A 161 -17.65 -9.42 14.08
C ASP A 161 -16.49 -8.75 13.33
N VAL A 162 -16.53 -8.89 12.00
CA VAL A 162 -15.61 -8.22 11.09
C VAL A 162 -16.40 -7.31 10.15
N ASP A 163 -15.75 -6.25 9.69
CA ASP A 163 -16.28 -5.39 8.63
C ASP A 163 -16.41 -6.21 7.33
N PRO A 164 -17.62 -6.38 6.76
CA PRO A 164 -17.83 -7.19 5.58
C PRO A 164 -17.47 -6.47 4.26
N SER A 165 -17.04 -5.19 4.31
CA SER A 165 -16.69 -4.40 3.12
C SER A 165 -15.74 -5.16 2.19
N PHE A 166 -14.78 -5.88 2.77
CA PHE A 166 -13.79 -6.61 2.00
C PHE A 166 -14.34 -7.92 1.39
N HIS A 167 -15.26 -8.61 2.06
CA HIS A 167 -15.95 -9.77 1.49
C HIS A 167 -16.80 -9.38 0.27
N VAL A 168 -17.51 -8.25 0.37
CA VAL A 168 -18.31 -7.70 -0.74
C VAL A 168 -17.40 -7.30 -1.92
N ALA A 169 -16.33 -6.55 -1.64
CA ALA A 169 -15.38 -6.16 -2.69
C ALA A 169 -14.75 -7.38 -3.38
N PHE A 170 -14.36 -8.39 -2.59
CA PHE A 170 -13.80 -9.62 -3.12
C PHE A 170 -14.80 -10.37 -4.01
N SER A 171 -16.08 -10.47 -3.61
CA SER A 171 -17.08 -11.14 -4.43
C SER A 171 -17.37 -10.40 -5.73
N ASN A 172 -17.38 -9.07 -5.71
CA ASN A 172 -17.61 -8.27 -6.91
C ASN A 172 -16.43 -8.34 -7.90
N VAL A 173 -15.20 -8.47 -7.41
CA VAL A 173 -14.03 -8.70 -8.27
C VAL A 173 -14.01 -10.13 -8.83
N THR A 174 -14.25 -11.13 -7.99
CA THR A 174 -14.05 -12.55 -8.34
C THR A 174 -15.29 -13.24 -8.90
N GLN A 175 -16.45 -12.60 -8.80
CA GLN A 175 -17.76 -13.20 -9.09
C GLN A 175 -18.08 -14.43 -8.21
N SER A 176 -17.42 -14.54 -7.04
CA SER A 176 -17.59 -15.64 -6.10
C SER A 176 -17.45 -15.16 -4.65
N TRP A 177 -18.31 -15.67 -3.77
CA TRP A 177 -18.22 -15.36 -2.34
C TRP A 177 -17.30 -16.34 -1.62
N ASP A 178 -16.31 -15.83 -0.87
CA ASP A 178 -15.49 -16.66 0.02
C ASP A 178 -15.39 -16.02 1.42
N ARG A 179 -15.97 -16.69 2.41
CA ARG A 179 -16.00 -16.24 3.82
C ARG A 179 -14.61 -16.22 4.47
N ARG A 180 -13.63 -16.95 3.91
CA ARG A 180 -12.25 -17.08 4.45
C ARG A 180 -11.38 -15.86 4.14
N VAL A 181 -11.84 -14.97 3.27
CA VAL A 181 -11.15 -13.72 2.94
C VAL A 181 -10.85 -12.93 4.21
N VAL A 182 -9.60 -12.50 4.35
CA VAL A 182 -9.07 -11.87 5.57
C VAL A 182 -9.13 -10.35 5.44
N PRO A 183 -9.95 -9.65 6.24
CA PRO A 183 -9.96 -8.19 6.22
C PRO A 183 -8.65 -7.60 6.76
N GLN A 184 -8.32 -6.40 6.29
CA GLN A 184 -7.02 -5.77 6.58
C GLN A 184 -6.82 -5.42 8.06
N ALA A 185 -7.90 -5.17 8.81
CA ALA A 185 -7.85 -4.87 10.23
C ALA A 185 -7.45 -6.12 11.06
N GLU A 186 -8.12 -7.24 10.81
CA GLU A 186 -7.87 -8.55 11.42
C GLU A 186 -6.47 -9.05 11.09
N TYR A 187 -6.05 -8.89 9.83
CA TYR A 187 -4.71 -9.23 9.39
C TYR A 187 -3.61 -8.64 10.28
N ARG A 188 -3.76 -7.40 10.77
CA ARG A 188 -2.73 -6.79 11.64
C ARG A 188 -2.57 -7.53 12.96
N THR A 189 -3.63 -8.14 13.47
CA THR A 189 -3.60 -8.93 14.71
C THR A 189 -2.96 -10.29 14.43
N ILE A 190 -3.40 -10.95 13.36
CA ILE A 190 -2.85 -12.23 12.90
C ILE A 190 -1.35 -12.12 12.62
N TRP A 191 -0.95 -11.10 11.86
CA TRP A 191 0.45 -10.84 11.52
C TRP A 191 1.32 -10.64 12.76
N ARG A 192 0.82 -9.98 13.82
CA ARG A 192 1.59 -9.83 15.08
C ARG A 192 1.76 -11.13 15.84
N ALA A 193 0.83 -12.07 15.70
CA ALA A 193 0.95 -13.38 16.33
C ALA A 193 1.92 -14.31 15.58
N LEU A 194 2.04 -14.12 14.25
CA LEU A 194 2.89 -14.93 13.37
C LEU A 194 4.32 -14.39 13.19
N ASN A 195 4.58 -13.15 13.60
CA ASN A 195 5.85 -12.49 13.30
C ASN A 195 6.43 -11.80 14.53
N PRO A 196 7.75 -11.56 14.57
CA PRO A 196 8.44 -11.08 15.75
C PRO A 196 8.22 -9.58 15.96
N GLY A 197 8.75 -9.07 17.07
CA GLY A 197 8.67 -7.65 17.41
C GLY A 197 9.42 -6.72 16.45
N ALA A 198 9.16 -5.41 16.60
CA ALA A 198 9.63 -4.37 15.69
C ALA A 198 11.16 -4.32 15.50
N ASN A 199 11.95 -4.65 16.52
CA ASN A 199 13.41 -4.62 16.44
C ASN A 199 13.95 -5.65 15.44
N LEU A 200 13.40 -6.87 15.47
CA LEU A 200 13.85 -7.93 14.57
C LEU A 200 13.40 -7.64 13.14
N ILE A 201 12.17 -7.13 12.97
CA ILE A 201 11.70 -6.62 11.67
C ILE A 201 12.63 -5.54 11.15
N ALA A 202 13.02 -4.56 11.97
CA ALA A 202 13.89 -3.46 11.54
C ALA A 202 15.26 -3.97 11.08
N ALA A 203 15.85 -4.94 11.79
CA ALA A 203 17.10 -5.56 11.39
C ALA A 203 16.99 -6.28 10.04
N TYR A 204 15.94 -7.10 9.84
CA TYR A 204 15.73 -7.83 8.60
C TYR A 204 15.23 -6.94 7.44
N SER A 205 14.68 -5.76 7.73
CA SER A 205 14.28 -4.80 6.69
C SER A 205 15.45 -4.02 6.10
N ASP A 206 16.61 -3.98 6.79
CA ASP A 206 17.82 -3.42 6.19
C ASP A 206 18.33 -4.37 5.10
N LYS A 207 18.29 -3.90 3.86
CA LYS A 207 18.57 -4.70 2.66
C LYS A 207 20.00 -5.26 2.64
N VAL A 208 20.95 -4.57 3.26
CA VAL A 208 22.34 -5.03 3.36
C VAL A 208 22.45 -6.08 4.45
N LEU A 209 21.89 -5.82 5.64
CA LEU A 209 21.92 -6.77 6.73
C LEU A 209 21.19 -8.07 6.35
N PHE A 210 20.03 -7.97 5.71
CA PHE A 210 19.28 -9.11 5.20
C PHE A 210 20.15 -9.99 4.29
N SER A 211 20.83 -9.40 3.31
CA SER A 211 21.68 -10.15 2.37
C SER A 211 22.85 -10.88 3.02
N ARG A 212 23.28 -10.44 4.21
CA ARG A 212 24.35 -11.05 5.01
C ARG A 212 23.83 -12.11 5.98
N LEU A 213 22.60 -11.94 6.49
CA LEU A 213 21.95 -12.88 7.39
C LEU A 213 21.33 -14.07 6.65
N VAL A 214 20.89 -13.86 5.42
CA VAL A 214 20.22 -14.85 4.56
C VAL A 214 21.01 -14.99 3.26
N PRO A 215 22.11 -15.78 3.27
CA PRO A 215 22.89 -16.03 2.08
C PRO A 215 22.01 -16.66 1.01
N ASN A 216 22.02 -16.07 -0.18
CA ASN A 216 21.32 -16.61 -1.33
C ASN A 216 22.18 -16.38 -2.58
N GLU A 217 22.13 -17.35 -3.49
CA GLU A 217 22.97 -17.34 -4.70
C GLU A 217 22.41 -16.44 -5.80
N ARG A 218 21.18 -15.94 -5.65
CA ARG A 218 20.38 -15.35 -6.72
C ARG A 218 19.77 -14.02 -6.27
N GLN A 219 20.60 -13.02 -6.03
CA GLN A 219 20.23 -11.63 -5.77
C GLN A 219 21.11 -10.68 -6.60
N PRO A 220 20.68 -9.44 -6.86
CA PRO A 220 21.51 -8.47 -7.56
C PRO A 220 22.82 -8.23 -6.81
N ARG A 221 23.95 -8.34 -7.50
CA ARG A 221 25.26 -8.10 -6.91
C ARG A 221 25.32 -6.69 -6.34
N MET A 222 25.92 -6.56 -5.16
CA MET A 222 26.08 -5.31 -4.41
C MET A 222 27.56 -4.87 -4.41
N PRO A 223 28.08 -4.34 -5.52
CA PRO A 223 29.50 -3.98 -5.64
C PRO A 223 29.96 -2.90 -4.65
N LEU A 224 29.04 -2.05 -4.18
CA LEU A 224 29.36 -0.99 -3.23
C LEU A 224 28.22 -0.79 -2.23
N VAL A 225 28.57 -0.73 -0.95
CA VAL A 225 27.66 -0.38 0.13
C VAL A 225 28.25 0.77 0.96
N CYS A 226 27.39 1.67 1.44
CA CYS A 226 27.73 2.73 2.38
C CYS A 226 26.89 2.55 3.65
N ILE A 227 27.55 2.35 4.80
CA ILE A 227 26.91 2.19 6.11
C ILE A 227 27.55 3.21 7.05
N ASP A 228 26.75 4.11 7.61
CA ASP A 228 27.23 5.17 8.51
C ASP A 228 28.45 5.91 7.92
N GLY A 229 28.38 6.20 6.63
CA GLY A 229 29.39 6.99 5.90
C GLY A 229 30.66 6.23 5.52
N ARG A 230 30.77 4.94 5.89
CA ARG A 230 31.88 4.05 5.54
C ARG A 230 31.50 3.19 4.34
N PHE A 231 32.43 3.07 3.39
CA PHE A 231 32.23 2.28 2.18
C PHE A 231 32.72 0.84 2.35
N TYR A 232 31.99 -0.11 1.78
CA TYR A 232 32.35 -1.52 1.77
C TYR A 232 32.19 -2.09 0.36
N ASP A 233 33.06 -3.02 0.00
CA ASP A 233 32.93 -3.80 -1.24
C ASP A 233 31.89 -4.94 -1.09
N ALA A 234 31.74 -5.74 -2.15
CA ALA A 234 30.82 -6.88 -2.19
C ALA A 234 31.14 -7.96 -1.14
N ASP A 235 32.40 -8.07 -0.72
CA ASP A 235 32.89 -9.04 0.26
C ASP A 235 32.88 -8.48 1.69
N ALA A 236 32.25 -7.31 1.89
CA ALA A 236 32.16 -6.57 3.14
C ALA A 236 33.51 -6.06 3.70
N ASN A 237 34.54 -5.91 2.87
CA ASN A 237 35.78 -5.26 3.27
C ASN A 237 35.60 -3.74 3.28
N TRP A 238 36.10 -3.09 4.34
CA TRP A 238 36.06 -1.64 4.44
C TRP A 238 37.04 -0.99 3.45
N ILE A 239 36.52 -0.12 2.59
CA ILE A 239 37.27 0.71 1.65
C ILE A 239 37.61 2.06 2.30
N LEU A 240 38.91 2.35 2.47
CA LEU A 240 39.40 3.60 3.08
C LEU A 240 39.65 4.71 2.07
N ASP A 241 40.00 4.36 0.83
CA ASP A 241 40.34 5.31 -0.24
C ASP A 241 39.15 5.52 -1.19
N ASP A 242 38.68 6.76 -1.28
CA ASP A 242 37.62 7.17 -2.20
C ASP A 242 37.99 6.88 -3.68
N THR A 243 39.28 6.80 -4.02
CA THR A 243 39.74 6.40 -5.36
C THR A 243 39.33 4.97 -5.72
N GLU A 244 39.39 4.05 -4.76
CA GLU A 244 38.93 2.67 -4.95
C GLU A 244 37.41 2.60 -5.10
N VAL A 245 36.68 3.44 -4.37
CA VAL A 245 35.21 3.58 -4.52
C VAL A 245 34.85 4.02 -5.94
N LEU A 246 35.57 5.02 -6.48
CA LEU A 246 35.35 5.49 -7.85
C LEU A 246 35.70 4.42 -8.89
N LYS A 247 36.74 3.61 -8.68
CA LYS A 247 37.07 2.47 -9.56
C LYS A 247 35.95 1.42 -9.57
N ILE A 248 35.35 1.13 -8.42
CA ILE A 248 34.19 0.23 -8.33
C ILE A 248 33.03 0.80 -9.13
N LEU A 249 32.67 2.07 -8.90
CA LEU A 249 31.58 2.73 -9.63
C LEU A 249 31.85 2.80 -11.14
N SER A 250 33.10 3.00 -11.56
CA SER A 250 33.47 2.99 -12.99
C SER A 250 33.32 1.61 -13.62
N ARG A 251 33.60 0.53 -12.88
CA ARG A 251 33.40 -0.85 -13.35
C ARG A 251 31.92 -1.20 -13.45
N VAL A 252 31.11 -0.72 -12.49
CA VAL A 252 29.65 -0.85 -12.54
C VAL A 252 29.11 -0.12 -13.77
N GLY A 253 29.58 1.11 -14.02
CA GLY A 253 29.16 1.93 -15.16
C GLY A 253 27.73 2.43 -15.01
N ARG A 254 26.74 1.52 -15.02
CA ARG A 254 25.32 1.78 -14.73
C ARG A 254 24.80 0.79 -13.69
N GLY A 255 24.04 1.27 -12.73
CA GLY A 255 23.51 0.46 -11.63
C GLY A 255 22.27 1.08 -10.99
N ILE A 256 21.74 0.41 -9.98
CA ILE A 256 20.66 0.93 -9.15
C ILE A 256 21.26 1.39 -7.82
N ILE A 257 21.02 2.64 -7.43
CA ILE A 257 21.32 3.12 -6.08
C ILE A 257 20.03 3.16 -5.26
N LYS A 258 20.09 2.66 -4.03
CA LYS A 258 18.94 2.67 -3.12
C LYS A 258 19.36 2.83 -1.66
N PRO A 259 18.52 3.43 -0.81
CA PRO A 259 18.72 3.41 0.64
C PRO A 259 18.64 1.99 1.18
N THR A 260 19.34 1.69 2.27
CA THR A 260 19.34 0.33 2.84
C THR A 260 18.04 0.01 3.59
N SER A 261 17.37 1.00 4.17
CA SER A 261 16.25 0.84 5.12
C SER A 261 14.94 1.54 4.74
N LEU A 262 14.82 2.08 3.52
CA LEU A 262 13.56 2.65 3.03
C LEU A 262 12.76 1.63 2.21
N ASP A 263 11.44 1.76 2.30
CA ASP A 263 10.46 0.93 1.58
C ASP A 263 9.76 1.70 0.44
N ASN A 264 8.97 0.98 -0.36
CA ASN A 264 8.09 1.49 -1.41
C ASN A 264 8.82 2.21 -2.56
N GLY A 265 10.02 1.74 -2.92
CA GLY A 265 10.82 2.33 -4.00
C GLY A 265 11.35 3.74 -3.72
N ARG A 266 11.17 4.28 -2.50
CA ARG A 266 11.60 5.65 -2.18
C ARG A 266 13.11 5.76 -2.19
N GLY A 267 13.62 6.65 -3.04
CA GLY A 267 15.06 6.88 -3.20
C GLY A 267 15.76 5.81 -4.04
N VAL A 268 15.03 4.88 -4.66
CA VAL A 268 15.60 4.03 -5.71
C VAL A 268 15.79 4.91 -6.95
N GLU A 269 17.01 4.99 -7.46
CA GLU A 269 17.34 5.78 -8.66
C GLU A 269 18.35 5.01 -9.53
N LEU A 270 18.33 5.29 -10.84
CA LEU A 270 19.40 4.87 -11.74
C LEU A 270 20.68 5.65 -11.40
N LEU A 271 21.77 4.91 -11.23
CA LEU A 271 23.12 5.42 -11.06
C LEU A 271 23.89 5.24 -12.36
N GLU A 272 24.59 6.29 -12.80
CA GLU A 272 25.48 6.25 -13.97
C GLU A 272 26.82 6.91 -13.63
N TYR A 273 27.93 6.20 -13.81
CA TYR A 273 29.25 6.78 -13.62
C TYR A 273 29.58 7.72 -14.79
N ALA A 274 29.81 8.99 -14.49
CA ALA A 274 29.99 10.05 -15.50
C ALA A 274 31.46 10.49 -15.66
N GLY A 275 32.41 9.71 -15.12
CA GLY A 275 33.85 10.00 -15.16
C GLY A 275 34.35 10.83 -13.98
N GLU A 276 35.66 10.72 -13.72
CA GLU A 276 36.35 11.40 -12.62
C GLU A 276 35.64 11.16 -11.28
N ASP A 277 35.10 12.21 -10.65
CA ASP A 277 34.38 12.21 -9.39
C ASP A 277 32.86 12.42 -9.55
N LYS A 278 32.34 12.37 -10.79
CA LYS A 278 30.94 12.69 -11.11
C LYS A 278 30.11 11.42 -11.27
N ILE A 279 29.01 11.36 -10.53
CA ILE A 279 28.09 10.24 -10.48
C ILE A 279 26.68 10.76 -10.79
N GLY A 280 26.13 10.33 -11.92
CA GLY A 280 24.74 10.55 -12.29
C GLY A 280 23.81 9.76 -11.36
N VAL A 281 22.81 10.42 -10.79
CA VAL A 281 21.75 9.80 -10.00
C VAL A 281 20.43 10.45 -10.39
N GLY A 282 19.61 9.71 -11.15
CA GLY A 282 18.45 10.29 -11.85
C GLY A 282 18.88 11.50 -12.68
N SER A 283 18.22 12.65 -12.51
CA SER A 283 18.55 13.89 -13.22
C SER A 283 19.73 14.68 -12.62
N ARG A 284 20.39 14.18 -11.57
CA ARG A 284 21.43 14.91 -10.82
C ARG A 284 22.81 14.37 -11.11
N LYS A 285 23.82 15.24 -11.03
CA LYS A 285 25.24 14.85 -10.97
C LYS A 285 25.77 15.15 -9.58
N LEU A 286 26.34 14.15 -8.92
CA LEU A 286 26.79 14.19 -7.53
C LEU A 286 28.23 13.69 -7.40
N THR A 287 28.94 14.18 -6.39
CA THR A 287 30.20 13.57 -5.92
C THR A 287 29.92 12.52 -4.85
N LEU A 288 30.93 11.75 -4.41
CA LEU A 288 30.79 10.81 -3.29
C LEU A 288 30.25 11.49 -2.02
N ARG A 289 30.73 12.69 -1.70
CA ARG A 289 30.20 13.51 -0.58
C ARG A 289 28.73 13.88 -0.81
N GLY A 290 28.36 14.18 -2.06
CA GLY A 290 26.98 14.44 -2.46
C GLY A 290 26.06 13.23 -2.25
N LEU A 291 26.53 12.02 -2.61
CA LEU A 291 25.82 10.76 -2.36
C LEU A 291 25.59 10.53 -0.87
N LYS A 292 26.66 10.60 -0.05
CA LYS A 292 26.56 10.44 1.40
C LYS A 292 25.53 11.39 2.01
N ARG A 293 25.50 12.65 1.58
CA ARG A 293 24.49 13.62 2.05
C ARG A 293 23.07 13.25 1.60
N ARG A 294 22.88 12.91 0.32
CA ARG A 294 21.55 12.60 -0.25
C ARG A 294 20.91 11.40 0.42
N TYR A 295 21.69 10.34 0.64
CA TYR A 295 21.24 9.07 1.19
C TYR A 295 21.46 8.95 2.70
N ARG A 296 21.71 10.07 3.40
CA ARG A 296 21.92 10.10 4.86
C ARG A 296 22.93 9.04 5.32
N GLN A 297 24.02 8.93 4.56
CA GLN A 297 25.14 8.04 4.80
C GLN A 297 24.83 6.53 4.76
N ASN A 298 23.64 6.12 4.30
CA ASN A 298 23.21 4.72 4.26
C ASN A 298 22.57 4.39 2.91
N PHE A 299 23.33 3.71 2.05
CA PHE A 299 22.87 3.28 0.73
C PHE A 299 23.67 2.11 0.19
N MET A 300 23.17 1.53 -0.89
CA MET A 300 23.82 0.47 -1.63
C MET A 300 23.70 0.75 -3.13
N VAL A 301 24.69 0.29 -3.88
CA VAL A 301 24.67 0.24 -5.35
C VAL A 301 24.56 -1.23 -5.76
N GLN A 302 23.64 -1.53 -6.65
CA GLN A 302 23.39 -2.85 -7.22
C GLN A 302 23.57 -2.85 -8.73
N GLU A 303 23.97 -4.00 -9.27
CA GLU A 303 23.87 -4.27 -10.70
C GLU A 303 22.40 -4.32 -11.15
N ILE A 304 22.15 -3.94 -12.40
CA ILE A 304 20.81 -4.01 -13.01
C ILE A 304 20.51 -5.48 -13.34
N VAL A 305 19.34 -5.97 -12.92
CA VAL A 305 18.86 -7.31 -13.29
C VAL A 305 18.27 -7.25 -14.70
N PRO A 306 18.82 -7.98 -15.68
CA PRO A 306 18.19 -8.12 -16.99
C PRO A 306 16.95 -9.00 -16.85
N GLN A 307 15.75 -8.42 -16.95
CA GLN A 307 14.50 -9.15 -16.73
C GLN A 307 14.04 -9.94 -17.97
N HIS A 308 13.29 -11.03 -17.76
CA HIS A 308 12.74 -11.84 -18.85
C HIS A 308 11.76 -11.05 -19.74
N PRO A 309 11.75 -11.25 -21.08
CA PRO A 309 10.83 -10.56 -21.99
C PRO A 309 9.34 -10.65 -21.61
N THR A 310 8.89 -11.80 -21.09
CA THR A 310 7.51 -11.98 -20.59
C THR A 310 7.10 -10.93 -19.55
N LEU A 311 7.97 -10.67 -18.57
CA LEU A 311 7.69 -9.71 -17.51
C LEU A 311 8.03 -8.28 -17.95
N ALA A 312 8.96 -8.08 -18.88
CA ALA A 312 9.24 -6.77 -19.45
C ALA A 312 8.11 -6.24 -20.33
N ALA A 313 7.35 -7.13 -21.00
CA ALA A 313 6.39 -6.73 -22.04
C ALA A 313 5.35 -5.72 -21.57
N PRO A 314 4.72 -5.83 -20.39
CA PRO A 314 3.78 -4.82 -19.91
C PRO A 314 4.42 -3.45 -19.65
N HIS A 315 5.63 -3.43 -19.08
CA HIS A 315 6.31 -2.18 -18.72
C HIS A 315 7.85 -2.36 -18.71
N PRO A 316 8.56 -2.10 -19.83
CA PRO A 316 9.99 -2.39 -19.95
C PRO A 316 10.88 -1.44 -19.14
N ASP A 317 10.37 -0.27 -18.73
CA ASP A 317 11.13 0.76 -18.01
C ASP A 317 11.31 0.45 -16.52
N SER A 318 10.54 -0.49 -15.95
CA SER A 318 10.69 -0.98 -14.58
C SER A 318 11.22 -2.40 -14.55
N LEU A 319 11.88 -2.76 -13.45
CA LEU A 319 12.03 -4.17 -13.10
C LEU A 319 10.68 -4.68 -12.57
N ASN A 320 9.97 -5.47 -13.37
CA ASN A 320 8.71 -6.08 -12.96
C ASN A 320 8.98 -7.38 -12.20
N THR A 321 8.24 -7.58 -11.12
CA THR A 321 8.51 -8.66 -10.17
C THR A 321 7.25 -9.44 -9.80
N LEU A 322 7.45 -10.62 -9.26
CA LEU A 322 6.44 -11.42 -8.60
C LEU A 322 6.53 -11.18 -7.11
N ARG A 323 5.40 -10.90 -6.46
CA ARG A 323 5.27 -11.02 -5.02
C ARG A 323 4.75 -12.41 -4.68
N VAL A 324 5.60 -13.22 -4.06
CA VAL A 324 5.28 -14.58 -3.59
C VAL A 324 5.06 -14.52 -2.08
N VAL A 325 3.91 -14.97 -1.60
CA VAL A 325 3.56 -14.98 -0.17
C VAL A 325 3.75 -16.40 0.37
N THR A 326 4.43 -16.52 1.51
CA THR A 326 4.72 -17.82 2.14
C THR A 326 4.37 -17.81 3.63
N LEU A 327 3.92 -18.97 4.12
CA LEU A 327 3.54 -19.20 5.50
C LEU A 327 4.30 -20.39 6.07
N ARG A 328 4.99 -20.23 7.19
CA ARG A 328 5.48 -21.34 8.00
C ARG A 328 4.35 -21.80 8.90
N TRP A 329 3.95 -23.06 8.73
CA TRP A 329 2.89 -23.65 9.54
C TRP A 329 3.11 -25.15 9.70
N ASN A 330 2.91 -25.67 10.91
CA ASN A 330 3.07 -27.10 11.24
C ASN A 330 4.40 -27.71 10.79
N GLY A 331 5.50 -26.96 10.91
CA GLY A 331 6.85 -27.43 10.61
C GLY A 331 7.26 -27.36 9.14
N ASP A 332 6.39 -26.89 8.25
CA ASP A 332 6.69 -26.71 6.82
C ASP A 332 6.45 -25.25 6.38
N VAL A 333 7.04 -24.87 5.26
CA VAL A 333 6.82 -23.59 4.57
C VAL A 333 5.89 -23.83 3.39
N HIS A 334 4.74 -23.18 3.42
CA HIS A 334 3.68 -23.25 2.42
C HIS A 334 3.70 -22.01 1.54
N HIS A 335 3.51 -22.21 0.24
CA HIS A 335 3.13 -21.13 -0.67
C HIS A 335 1.66 -20.79 -0.47
N LEU A 336 1.34 -19.49 -0.38
CA LEU A 336 -0.03 -19.02 -0.23
C LEU A 336 -0.56 -18.40 -1.52
N LEU A 337 0.10 -17.33 -1.99
CA LEU A 337 -0.36 -16.49 -3.09
C LEU A 337 0.83 -16.03 -3.93
N THR A 338 0.64 -15.87 -5.24
CA THR A 338 1.57 -15.11 -6.08
C THR A 338 0.80 -14.11 -6.93
N PHE A 339 1.34 -12.90 -7.05
CA PHE A 339 0.88 -11.93 -8.04
C PHE A 339 2.07 -11.19 -8.64
N ALA A 340 2.01 -10.90 -9.93
CA ALA A 340 2.95 -10.02 -10.59
C ALA A 340 2.62 -8.55 -10.31
N ARG A 341 3.67 -7.73 -10.34
CA ARG A 341 3.62 -6.28 -10.22
C ARG A 341 4.23 -5.67 -11.47
N PHE A 342 3.54 -4.70 -12.03
CA PHE A 342 3.96 -3.97 -13.22
C PHE A 342 4.02 -2.47 -12.95
N GLY A 343 5.10 -1.83 -13.40
CA GLY A 343 5.25 -0.37 -13.35
C GLY A 343 4.28 0.35 -14.28
N VAL A 344 4.09 1.64 -14.08
CA VAL A 344 3.26 2.51 -14.93
C VAL A 344 3.92 3.90 -15.03
N ASP A 345 3.67 4.62 -16.11
CA ASP A 345 4.16 5.97 -16.40
C ASP A 345 5.70 6.07 -16.55
N GLY A 346 6.36 5.05 -17.11
CA GLY A 346 7.81 5.05 -17.33
C GLY A 346 8.64 5.10 -16.02
N ARG A 347 8.02 4.70 -14.89
CA ARG A 347 8.69 4.67 -13.59
C ARG A 347 9.63 3.48 -13.52
N ILE A 348 10.77 3.64 -12.86
CA ILE A 348 11.77 2.57 -12.76
C ILE A 348 11.38 1.42 -11.82
N ASN A 349 10.26 1.51 -11.10
CA ASN A 349 9.80 0.50 -10.16
C ASN A 349 8.33 0.14 -10.40
N ASP A 350 7.94 -1.04 -9.94
CA ASP A 350 6.64 -1.67 -10.17
C ASP A 350 5.66 -1.55 -8.98
N ASN A 351 5.98 -0.68 -8.01
CA ASN A 351 5.24 -0.64 -6.75
C ASN A 351 3.81 -0.09 -6.95
N ALA A 352 2.82 -0.84 -6.43
CA ALA A 352 1.41 -0.44 -6.49
C ALA A 352 1.15 0.91 -5.80
N GLY A 353 1.85 1.20 -4.70
CA GLY A 353 1.76 2.48 -3.98
C GLY A 353 2.31 3.70 -4.74
N THR A 354 2.87 3.45 -5.92
CA THR A 354 3.29 4.46 -6.88
C THR A 354 2.56 4.25 -8.21
N GLY A 355 1.30 3.82 -8.18
CA GLY A 355 0.47 3.66 -9.38
C GLY A 355 0.70 2.38 -10.18
N GLY A 356 1.53 1.45 -9.71
CA GLY A 356 1.72 0.14 -10.36
C GLY A 356 0.47 -0.75 -10.33
N LEU A 357 0.50 -1.81 -11.14
CA LEU A 357 -0.58 -2.77 -11.31
C LEU A 357 -0.22 -4.13 -10.71
N CYS A 358 -1.18 -4.80 -10.09
CA CYS A 358 -1.03 -6.16 -9.56
C CYS A 358 -1.89 -7.16 -10.35
N VAL A 359 -1.31 -8.26 -10.82
CA VAL A 359 -1.98 -9.31 -11.59
C VAL A 359 -1.76 -10.65 -10.90
N GLY A 360 -2.82 -11.34 -10.50
CA GLY A 360 -2.71 -12.68 -9.90
C GLY A 360 -2.01 -13.68 -10.80
N VAL A 361 -1.28 -14.62 -10.20
CA VAL A 361 -0.64 -15.74 -10.89
C VAL A 361 -1.24 -17.04 -10.36
N GLN A 362 -1.78 -17.85 -11.27
CA GLN A 362 -2.40 -19.14 -10.97
C GLN A 362 -1.36 -20.22 -10.67
N ALA A 363 -1.82 -21.38 -10.18
CA ALA A 363 -0.93 -22.48 -9.79
C ALA A 363 -0.08 -23.02 -10.96
N ASP A 364 -0.56 -22.91 -12.21
CA ASP A 364 0.17 -23.30 -13.42
C ASP A 364 1.09 -22.19 -13.98
N GLY A 365 1.19 -21.06 -13.27
CA GLY A 365 1.98 -19.90 -13.67
C GLY A 365 1.30 -18.96 -14.67
N SER A 366 0.06 -19.25 -15.08
CA SER A 366 -0.71 -18.33 -15.93
C SER A 366 -1.16 -17.09 -15.16
N PHE A 367 -1.34 -15.97 -15.87
CA PHE A 367 -1.80 -14.71 -15.30
C PHE A 367 -3.33 -14.65 -15.23
N ASN A 368 -3.86 -13.97 -14.21
CA ASN A 368 -5.25 -13.54 -14.19
C ASN A 368 -5.56 -12.63 -15.39
N THR A 369 -6.83 -12.62 -15.80
CA THR A 369 -7.28 -11.84 -16.95
C THR A 369 -7.38 -10.34 -16.68
N TYR A 370 -7.18 -9.92 -15.43
CA TYR A 370 -7.23 -8.53 -15.00
C TYR A 370 -6.05 -8.19 -14.08
N ALA A 371 -5.68 -6.92 -14.08
CA ALA A 371 -4.89 -6.30 -13.03
C ALA A 371 -5.77 -5.43 -12.13
N ILE A 372 -5.28 -5.16 -10.94
CA ILE A 372 -5.87 -4.21 -10.00
C ILE A 372 -4.79 -3.25 -9.48
N ASN A 373 -5.15 -1.98 -9.28
CA ASN A 373 -4.26 -0.99 -8.66
C ASN A 373 -4.60 -0.74 -7.19
N GLU A 374 -3.82 0.12 -6.51
CA GLU A 374 -4.04 0.46 -5.11
C GLU A 374 -5.37 1.20 -4.82
N HIS A 375 -6.10 1.62 -5.87
CA HIS A 375 -7.39 2.28 -5.78
C HIS A 375 -8.57 1.33 -6.06
N GLY A 376 -8.32 0.02 -6.20
CA GLY A 376 -9.37 -0.96 -6.49
C GLY A 376 -9.84 -0.96 -7.95
N LYS A 377 -9.22 -0.18 -8.84
CA LYS A 377 -9.59 -0.14 -10.25
C LYS A 377 -9.04 -1.36 -10.98
N LEU A 378 -9.91 -2.01 -11.76
CA LEU A 378 -9.58 -3.16 -12.60
C LEU A 378 -9.13 -2.74 -14.01
N PHE A 379 -8.23 -3.52 -14.59
CA PHE A 379 -7.66 -3.30 -15.93
C PHE A 379 -7.53 -4.63 -16.66
N GLU A 380 -8.05 -4.75 -17.88
CA GLU A 380 -7.87 -5.95 -18.72
C GLU A 380 -6.55 -5.94 -19.50
N SER A 381 -5.98 -4.75 -19.67
CA SER A 381 -4.71 -4.51 -20.35
C SER A 381 -3.89 -3.45 -19.63
N HIS A 382 -2.57 -3.51 -19.79
CA HIS A 382 -1.66 -2.50 -19.26
C HIS A 382 -1.92 -1.12 -19.91
N PRO A 383 -2.06 -0.03 -19.13
CA PRO A 383 -2.44 1.28 -19.66
C PRO A 383 -1.41 1.87 -20.63
N ASP A 384 -0.11 1.61 -20.41
CA ASP A 384 0.96 2.19 -21.24
C ASP A 384 1.23 1.38 -22.52
N SER A 385 1.38 0.07 -22.42
CA SER A 385 1.77 -0.81 -23.52
C SER A 385 0.59 -1.47 -24.23
N SER A 386 -0.63 -1.36 -23.68
CA SER A 386 -1.83 -2.06 -24.15
C SER A 386 -1.73 -3.60 -24.16
N VAL A 387 -0.71 -4.17 -23.51
CA VAL A 387 -0.57 -5.63 -23.37
C VAL A 387 -1.76 -6.18 -22.59
N SER A 388 -2.50 -7.11 -23.18
CA SER A 388 -3.63 -7.75 -22.51
C SER A 388 -3.15 -8.84 -21.56
N PHE A 389 -3.55 -8.75 -20.29
CA PHE A 389 -3.15 -9.71 -19.24
C PHE A 389 -3.67 -11.12 -19.53
N LYS A 390 -4.84 -11.23 -20.14
CA LYS A 390 -5.42 -12.50 -20.61
C LYS A 390 -4.54 -13.22 -21.65
N SER A 391 -3.78 -12.47 -22.44
CA SER A 391 -2.94 -13.00 -23.52
C SER A 391 -1.47 -13.18 -23.14
N MET A 392 -1.09 -12.80 -21.92
CA MET A 392 0.29 -12.94 -21.49
C MET A 392 0.69 -14.41 -21.39
N PRO A 393 1.89 -14.79 -21.88
CA PRO A 393 2.40 -16.13 -21.67
C PRO A 393 2.66 -16.34 -20.17
N SER A 394 2.57 -17.59 -19.70
CA SER A 394 2.81 -17.92 -18.29
C SER A 394 4.18 -17.44 -17.81
N VAL A 395 4.29 -17.24 -16.49
CA VAL A 395 5.55 -16.91 -15.83
C VAL A 395 6.61 -17.98 -16.15
N PRO A 396 7.75 -17.60 -16.74
CA PRO A 396 8.85 -18.53 -17.00
C PRO A 396 9.37 -19.13 -15.69
N GLY A 397 9.54 -20.45 -15.66
CA GLY A 397 10.09 -21.14 -14.50
C GLY A 397 9.26 -20.98 -13.21
N TYR A 398 7.94 -20.78 -13.30
CA TYR A 398 7.12 -20.45 -12.12
C TYR A 398 7.27 -21.41 -10.94
N GLY A 399 7.37 -22.73 -11.19
CA GLY A 399 7.62 -23.70 -10.13
C GLY A 399 8.95 -23.43 -9.38
N ASP A 400 10.00 -23.04 -10.10
CA ASP A 400 11.29 -22.69 -9.51
C ASP A 400 11.21 -21.41 -8.70
N VAL A 401 10.36 -20.45 -9.08
CA VAL A 401 10.09 -19.22 -8.31
C VAL A 401 9.49 -19.57 -6.95
N VAL A 402 8.46 -20.43 -6.94
CA VAL A 402 7.77 -20.85 -5.72
C VAL A 402 8.75 -21.57 -4.80
N GLU A 403 9.48 -22.55 -5.32
CA GLU A 403 10.46 -23.31 -4.54
C GLU A 403 11.63 -22.43 -4.07
N PHE A 404 12.06 -21.45 -4.85
CA PHE A 404 13.06 -20.48 -4.42
C PHE A 404 12.58 -19.65 -3.23
N ALA A 405 11.35 -19.12 -3.27
CA ALA A 405 10.77 -18.38 -2.14
C ALA A 405 10.61 -19.26 -0.88
N ARG A 406 10.21 -20.53 -1.04
CA ARG A 406 10.10 -21.48 0.08
C ARG A 406 11.45 -21.75 0.74
N ARG A 407 12.51 -21.96 -0.05
CA ARG A 407 13.89 -22.12 0.46
C ARG A 407 14.36 -20.86 1.20
N LEU A 408 14.14 -19.67 0.64
CA LEU A 408 14.49 -18.43 1.31
C LEU A 408 13.75 -18.27 2.66
N HIS A 409 12.47 -18.62 2.72
CA HIS A 409 11.71 -18.55 3.97
C HIS A 409 12.21 -19.56 4.99
N HIS A 410 12.62 -20.75 4.56
CA HIS A 410 13.23 -21.75 5.44
C HIS A 410 14.39 -21.13 6.27
N ASP A 411 15.23 -20.31 5.63
CA ASP A 411 16.41 -19.67 6.24
C ASP A 411 16.09 -18.41 7.05
N VAL A 412 14.80 -18.07 7.19
CA VAL A 412 14.30 -16.96 8.01
C VAL A 412 13.36 -17.50 9.09
N PRO A 413 13.87 -18.18 10.13
CA PRO A 413 13.06 -18.94 11.08
C PRO A 413 12.26 -18.08 12.07
N TYR A 414 12.59 -16.80 12.22
CA TYR A 414 11.91 -15.92 13.18
C TYR A 414 10.55 -15.39 12.71
N PHE A 415 10.19 -15.63 11.46
CA PHE A 415 9.00 -15.06 10.82
C PHE A 415 8.17 -16.18 10.22
N ASP A 416 6.88 -16.25 10.57
CA ASP A 416 5.99 -17.26 10.01
C ASP A 416 5.24 -16.77 8.78
N LEU A 417 5.06 -15.47 8.58
CA LEU A 417 4.35 -14.95 7.39
C LEU A 417 5.17 -13.87 6.69
N LEU A 418 5.62 -14.17 5.47
CA LEU A 418 6.48 -13.29 4.67
C LEU A 418 5.97 -13.16 3.24
N SER A 419 6.46 -12.13 2.56
CA SER A 419 6.31 -11.99 1.12
C SER A 419 7.63 -11.62 0.46
N TRP A 420 7.86 -12.14 -0.74
CA TRP A 420 9.12 -12.10 -1.45
C TRP A 420 8.92 -11.43 -2.79
N ASP A 421 9.67 -10.37 -3.05
CA ASP A 421 9.71 -9.73 -4.36
C ASP A 421 10.81 -10.40 -5.18
N VAL A 422 10.39 -11.13 -6.22
CA VAL A 422 11.25 -11.96 -7.06
C VAL A 422 11.18 -11.46 -8.50
N ALA A 423 12.30 -11.07 -9.07
CA ALA A 423 12.41 -10.84 -10.51
C ALA A 423 12.67 -12.17 -11.22
N ILE A 424 12.33 -12.22 -12.51
CA ILE A 424 12.74 -13.31 -13.40
C ILE A 424 13.80 -12.76 -14.33
N ASP A 425 14.99 -13.35 -14.32
CA ASP A 425 16.06 -12.89 -15.20
C ASP A 425 15.83 -13.31 -16.67
N HIS A 426 16.70 -12.83 -17.55
CA HIS A 426 16.71 -13.14 -18.98
C HIS A 426 16.61 -14.65 -19.29
N ASP A 427 17.19 -15.51 -18.44
CA ASP A 427 17.24 -16.97 -18.62
C ASP A 427 16.02 -17.68 -18.02
N GLY A 428 15.06 -16.92 -17.46
CA GLY A 428 13.85 -17.48 -16.87
C GLY A 428 14.02 -17.96 -15.42
N LEU A 429 15.12 -17.57 -14.76
CA LEU A 429 15.45 -18.02 -13.42
C LEU A 429 15.12 -16.93 -12.36
N PRO A 430 14.71 -17.32 -11.14
CA PRO A 430 14.31 -16.36 -10.10
C PRO A 430 15.50 -15.58 -9.54
N VAL A 431 15.29 -14.31 -9.21
CA VAL A 431 16.25 -13.41 -8.55
C VAL A 431 15.55 -12.66 -7.42
N LEU A 432 16.02 -12.82 -6.18
CA LEU A 432 15.51 -12.11 -5.01
C LEU A 432 15.83 -10.62 -5.09
N ILE A 433 14.79 -9.78 -5.05
CA ILE A 433 14.92 -8.32 -5.04
C ILE A 433 14.77 -7.76 -3.62
N GLU A 434 13.76 -8.23 -2.89
CA GLU A 434 13.43 -7.76 -1.55
C GLU A 434 12.58 -8.77 -0.76
N CYS A 435 12.82 -8.89 0.55
CA CYS A 435 11.91 -9.53 1.48
C CYS A 435 11.02 -8.47 2.14
N ASN A 436 9.70 -8.71 2.15
CA ASN A 436 8.69 -7.80 2.67
C ASN A 436 8.04 -8.39 3.92
N PHE A 437 8.27 -7.73 5.05
CA PHE A 437 7.76 -8.12 6.37
C PHE A 437 6.36 -7.58 6.66
N ARG A 438 5.83 -6.69 5.81
CA ARG A 438 4.49 -6.09 5.94
C ARG A 438 3.85 -6.01 4.58
N GLY A 439 2.52 -6.07 4.55
CA GLY A 439 1.78 -6.11 3.30
C GLY A 439 0.38 -5.53 3.37
N ALA A 440 -0.08 -5.03 2.22
CA ALA A 440 -1.46 -4.63 1.99
C ALA A 440 -2.26 -5.84 1.49
N VAL A 441 -2.58 -6.76 2.39
CA VAL A 441 -3.18 -8.07 2.04
C VAL A 441 -4.55 -7.97 1.38
N TRP A 442 -5.23 -6.85 1.52
CA TRP A 442 -6.46 -6.58 0.78
C TRP A 442 -6.18 -6.61 -0.74
N LEU A 443 -5.09 -5.97 -1.18
CA LEU A 443 -4.70 -5.95 -2.60
C LEU A 443 -4.22 -7.33 -3.07
N TYR A 444 -3.59 -8.11 -2.20
CA TYR A 444 -3.04 -9.43 -2.56
C TYR A 444 -4.17 -10.39 -2.90
N GLN A 445 -5.19 -10.42 -2.05
CA GLN A 445 -6.36 -11.29 -2.21
C GLN A 445 -7.23 -10.85 -3.39
N LEU A 446 -7.39 -9.53 -3.62
CA LEU A 446 -8.11 -9.06 -4.81
C LEU A 446 -7.35 -9.31 -6.12
N ALA A 447 -6.02 -9.14 -6.14
CA ALA A 447 -5.24 -9.38 -7.35
C ALA A 447 -5.25 -10.87 -7.75
N THR A 448 -5.16 -11.75 -6.76
CA THR A 448 -5.15 -13.21 -6.96
C THR A 448 -6.54 -13.80 -7.12
N GLY A 449 -7.56 -13.16 -6.55
CA GLY A 449 -8.90 -13.73 -6.44
C GLY A 449 -8.97 -14.89 -5.46
N GLN A 450 -8.09 -14.92 -4.45
CA GLN A 450 -7.99 -16.01 -3.47
C GLN A 450 -7.87 -15.47 -2.04
N PRO A 451 -8.47 -16.15 -1.04
CA PRO A 451 -8.25 -15.79 0.37
C PRO A 451 -6.81 -16.06 0.78
N LEU A 452 -6.25 -15.19 1.64
CA LEU A 452 -4.82 -15.22 1.99
C LEU A 452 -4.33 -16.57 2.49
N PHE A 453 -5.06 -17.20 3.41
CA PHE A 453 -4.64 -18.45 4.04
C PHE A 453 -5.28 -19.70 3.42
N GLY A 454 -6.20 -19.55 2.47
CA GLY A 454 -6.90 -20.68 1.86
C GLY A 454 -7.43 -21.66 2.90
N ASP A 455 -6.99 -22.91 2.80
CA ASP A 455 -7.42 -24.01 3.66
C ASP A 455 -6.85 -23.93 5.08
N PHE A 456 -5.78 -23.15 5.31
CA PHE A 456 -5.22 -22.93 6.64
C PHE A 456 -6.04 -21.95 7.50
N THR A 457 -7.04 -21.27 6.92
CA THR A 457 -7.75 -20.17 7.58
C THR A 457 -8.33 -20.56 8.94
N GLU A 458 -9.13 -21.63 9.01
CA GLU A 458 -9.84 -22.00 10.24
C GLU A 458 -8.89 -22.40 11.38
N GLU A 459 -7.88 -23.21 11.07
CA GLU A 459 -6.87 -23.67 12.02
C GLU A 459 -6.05 -22.49 12.55
N LEU A 460 -5.60 -21.61 11.64
CA LEU A 460 -4.75 -20.47 11.97
C LEU A 460 -5.50 -19.46 12.83
N LEU A 461 -6.74 -19.08 12.46
CA LEU A 461 -7.55 -18.16 13.25
C LEU A 461 -7.80 -18.69 14.66
N SER A 462 -8.11 -20.00 14.78
CA SER A 462 -8.29 -20.66 16.07
C SER A 462 -7.02 -20.65 16.92
N ALA A 463 -5.86 -20.89 16.31
CA ALA A 463 -4.57 -20.87 16.99
C ALA A 463 -4.20 -19.46 17.48
N VAL A 464 -4.36 -18.44 16.62
CA VAL A 464 -4.08 -17.04 16.97
C VAL A 464 -4.98 -16.59 18.13
N ARG A 465 -6.28 -16.86 18.06
CA ARG A 465 -7.23 -16.50 19.13
C ARG A 465 -6.80 -17.08 20.50
N ARG A 466 -6.47 -18.38 20.54
CA ARG A 466 -6.00 -19.03 21.77
C ARG A 466 -4.72 -18.42 22.33
N SER A 467 -3.85 -17.88 21.47
CA SER A 467 -2.61 -17.22 21.89
C SER A 467 -2.85 -15.82 22.47
N THR A 468 -3.87 -15.12 22.00
CA THR A 468 -4.21 -13.75 22.46
C THR A 468 -5.08 -13.71 23.71
N GLU A 469 -5.74 -14.82 24.06
CA GLU A 469 -6.53 -14.95 25.29
C GLU A 469 -5.67 -15.33 26.53
N ARG A 470 -4.40 -15.67 26.33
CA ARG A 470 -3.41 -15.94 27.39
C ARG A 470 -2.62 -14.68 27.72
#